data_AF-A0A7Z2PUH1-F1
#
_entry.id   AF-A0A7Z2PUH1-F1
#
_cell.length_a   1.000
_cell.length_b   1.000
_cell.length_c   1.000
_cell.angle_alpha   90.00
_cell.angle_beta   90.00
_cell.angle_gamma   90.00
#
_symmetry.space_group_name_H-M   'P 1'
#
loop_
_entity.id
_entity.type
_entity.pdbx_description
1 polymer ?
#
loop_
_entity_poly.entity_id
_entity_poly.type
_entity_poly.pdbx_seq_one_letter_code
_entity_poly.pdbx_strand_id
1 'polypeptide(L)'
;MTSAGLAVRPAADAAAYRAVEHIYHSYLTGLILMLASRAGAPRAAEVVFRTFRRQQLARFLPGLKKLGLDKLPHAVACAQYHYLSNQVGGVKVEYVHESDSKAWVRYPPPRWIWSGTAICGIPSEVSRAMLRGWHANNGVVLGNPRLGFVCTGQTVDGQPGLEGYYKEWDRELAPEERLQFSPGERCPPFRADRAPRLPENTWPEERLQKVLRNYAMEYVTSIVPETIRVLGPEEGGHLAGAAARLVGMHTFDDVAALLGGVEAGAAGFAKAFARLARGQDDDAELQVEGSTATVRQTSWRLMAEREALSPAVFDAWNELWVGAALAHDRFMRVEVTQRRDRGDPCWQWKFG
;
A
#
# COMPACT_ATOMS: atom_id res chain seq x y z
N MET A 1 7.03 -45.14 7.86
CA MET A 1 7.54 -43.79 7.60
C MET A 1 6.78 -43.26 6.39
N THR A 2 5.72 -42.48 6.62
CA THR A 2 4.86 -41.94 5.58
C THR A 2 5.56 -40.77 4.90
N SER A 3 5.82 -40.93 3.60
CA SER A 3 6.27 -39.89 2.68
C SER A 3 5.25 -38.76 2.68
N ALA A 4 5.53 -37.68 3.41
CA ALA A 4 4.81 -36.42 3.26
C ALA A 4 5.05 -35.90 1.84
N GLY A 5 4.04 -36.01 0.98
CA GLY A 5 4.07 -35.45 -0.36
C GLY A 5 4.37 -33.96 -0.27
N LEU A 6 5.47 -33.54 -0.91
CA LEU A 6 5.76 -32.13 -1.13
C LEU A 6 4.58 -31.55 -1.92
N ALA A 7 3.74 -30.76 -1.25
CA ALA A 7 2.69 -30.01 -1.90
C ALA A 7 3.30 -29.18 -3.03
N VAL A 8 2.91 -29.50 -4.27
CA VAL A 8 3.31 -28.76 -5.47
C VAL A 8 2.89 -27.30 -5.24
N ARG A 9 3.86 -26.38 -5.14
CA ARG A 9 3.55 -24.96 -5.08
C ARG A 9 2.74 -24.59 -6.33
N PRO A 10 1.60 -23.89 -6.19
CA PRO A 10 0.85 -23.44 -7.35
C PRO A 10 1.77 -22.65 -8.30
N ALA A 11 1.57 -22.82 -9.61
CA ALA A 11 2.27 -22.02 -10.62
C ALA A 11 2.01 -20.51 -10.37
N ALA A 12 2.99 -19.68 -10.71
CA ALA A 12 2.83 -18.23 -10.59
C ALA A 12 1.65 -17.74 -11.44
N ASP A 13 0.82 -16.86 -10.87
CA ASP A 13 -0.41 -16.38 -11.49
C ASP A 13 -0.37 -14.85 -11.61
N ALA A 14 0.20 -14.36 -12.71
CA ALA A 14 0.34 -12.93 -12.96
C ALA A 14 -1.01 -12.19 -12.97
N ALA A 15 -2.08 -12.85 -13.40
CA ALA A 15 -3.42 -12.27 -13.41
C ALA A 15 -3.95 -12.08 -11.98
N ALA A 16 -3.79 -13.07 -11.11
CA ALA A 16 -4.15 -12.93 -9.70
C ALA A 16 -3.30 -11.86 -9.00
N TYR A 17 -2.00 -11.75 -9.32
CA TYR A 17 -1.15 -10.67 -8.80
C TYR A 17 -1.64 -9.28 -9.20
N ARG A 18 -2.00 -9.09 -10.47
CA ARG A 18 -2.60 -7.82 -10.96
C ARG A 18 -3.93 -7.51 -10.28
N ALA A 19 -4.80 -8.49 -10.12
CA ALA A 19 -6.08 -8.29 -9.45
C ALA A 19 -5.90 -7.88 -7.98
N VAL A 20 -5.00 -8.54 -7.25
CA VAL A 20 -4.71 -8.21 -5.85
C VAL A 20 -4.06 -6.82 -5.72
N GLU A 21 -3.13 -6.48 -6.62
CA GLU A 21 -2.55 -5.13 -6.69
C GLU A 21 -3.63 -4.07 -6.88
N HIS A 22 -4.52 -4.28 -7.85
CA HIS A 22 -5.62 -3.36 -8.17
C HIS A 22 -6.59 -3.17 -6.99
N ILE A 23 -7.01 -4.25 -6.33
CA ILE A 23 -7.90 -4.20 -5.16
C ILE A 23 -7.24 -3.40 -4.03
N TYR A 24 -5.98 -3.69 -3.70
CA TYR A 24 -5.32 -3.05 -2.56
C TYR A 24 -4.87 -1.63 -2.81
N HIS A 25 -4.47 -1.30 -4.04
CA HIS A 25 -4.24 0.08 -4.44
C HIS A 25 -5.53 0.92 -4.35
N SER A 26 -6.64 0.36 -4.82
CA SER A 26 -7.96 0.98 -4.70
C SER A 26 -8.40 1.10 -3.24
N TYR A 27 -8.13 0.09 -2.40
CA TYR A 27 -8.50 0.13 -0.98
C TYR A 27 -7.71 1.19 -0.21
N LEU A 28 -6.39 1.32 -0.48
CA LEU A 28 -5.59 2.40 0.08
C LEU A 28 -6.20 3.77 -0.22
N THR A 29 -6.50 4.03 -1.51
CA THR A 29 -7.05 5.31 -1.95
C THR A 29 -8.45 5.55 -1.36
N GLY A 30 -9.33 4.55 -1.43
CA GLY A 30 -10.70 4.60 -0.93
C GLY A 30 -10.77 4.79 0.58
N LEU A 31 -9.87 4.16 1.34
CA LEU A 31 -9.79 4.34 2.78
C LEU A 31 -9.38 5.76 3.16
N ILE A 32 -8.38 6.34 2.47
CA ILE A 32 -7.96 7.71 2.77
C ILE A 32 -9.09 8.71 2.46
N LEU A 33 -9.82 8.51 1.36
CA LEU A 33 -11.01 9.31 1.04
C LEU A 33 -12.14 9.14 2.07
N MET A 34 -12.40 7.90 2.50
CA MET A 34 -13.40 7.62 3.54
C MET A 34 -13.05 8.36 4.84
N LEU A 35 -11.78 8.30 5.25
CA LEU A 35 -11.32 9.01 6.45
C LEU A 35 -11.42 10.53 6.27
N ALA A 36 -10.97 11.07 5.14
CA ALA A 36 -11.02 12.51 4.89
C ALA A 36 -12.47 13.05 4.90
N SER A 37 -13.41 12.31 4.30
CA SER A 37 -14.80 12.73 4.19
C SER A 37 -15.67 12.45 5.42
N ARG A 38 -15.36 11.41 6.21
CA ARG A 38 -16.20 10.97 7.34
C ARG A 38 -15.58 11.23 8.71
N ALA A 39 -14.28 11.02 8.87
CA ALA A 39 -13.57 11.29 10.13
C ALA A 39 -12.95 12.70 10.18
N GLY A 40 -12.88 13.37 9.04
CA GLY A 40 -12.29 14.70 8.91
C GLY A 40 -10.79 14.67 8.63
N ALA A 41 -10.33 15.75 8.01
CA ALA A 41 -8.96 15.88 7.52
C ALA A 41 -7.87 15.70 8.61
N PRO A 42 -8.02 16.17 9.87
CA PRO A 42 -6.97 16.00 10.88
C PRO A 42 -6.74 14.53 11.27
N ARG A 43 -7.81 13.75 11.37
CA ARG A 43 -7.73 12.32 11.72
C ARG A 43 -7.20 11.50 10.54
N ALA A 44 -7.62 11.83 9.32
CA ALA A 44 -7.05 11.23 8.11
C ALA A 44 -5.54 11.52 8.00
N ALA A 45 -5.13 12.76 8.27
CA ALA A 45 -3.72 13.15 8.29
C ALA A 45 -2.93 12.38 9.35
N GLU A 46 -3.48 12.16 10.55
CA GLU A 46 -2.80 11.38 11.58
C GLU A 46 -2.64 9.89 11.21
N VAL A 47 -3.65 9.28 10.59
CA VAL A 47 -3.56 7.91 10.05
C VAL A 47 -2.48 7.82 8.97
N VAL A 48 -2.47 8.75 8.01
CA VAL A 48 -1.47 8.79 6.93
C VAL A 48 -0.08 9.00 7.50
N PHE A 49 0.11 9.94 8.44
CA PHE A 49 1.38 10.15 9.12
C PHE A 49 1.90 8.85 9.75
N ARG A 50 1.07 8.16 10.53
CA ARG A 50 1.45 6.90 11.20
C ARG A 50 1.76 5.78 10.22
N THR A 51 0.99 5.68 9.15
CA THR A 51 1.21 4.70 8.08
C THR A 51 2.59 4.87 7.46
N PHE A 52 2.90 6.08 6.99
CA PHE A 52 4.19 6.38 6.37
C PHE A 52 5.34 6.31 7.38
N ARG A 53 5.14 6.74 8.62
CA ARG A 53 6.16 6.64 9.66
C ARG A 53 6.53 5.20 9.96
N ARG A 54 5.54 4.30 10.02
CA ARG A 54 5.78 2.86 10.23
C ARG A 54 6.57 2.26 9.07
N GLN A 55 6.15 2.50 7.84
CA GLN A 55 6.86 1.96 6.68
C GLN A 55 8.28 2.52 6.57
N GLN A 56 8.48 3.81 6.85
CA GLN A 56 9.80 4.44 6.85
C GLN A 56 10.73 3.73 7.84
N LEU A 57 10.28 3.47 9.06
CA LEU A 57 11.06 2.76 10.08
C LEU A 57 11.40 1.32 9.65
N ALA A 58 10.46 0.62 9.01
CA ALA A 58 10.64 -0.77 8.60
C ALA A 58 11.49 -0.93 7.32
N ARG A 59 11.41 0.01 6.38
CA ARG A 59 11.88 -0.19 4.99
C ARG A 59 12.99 0.77 4.56
N PHE A 60 13.13 1.95 5.18
CA PHE A 60 14.05 2.98 4.69
C PHE A 60 15.52 2.54 4.77
N LEU A 61 16.06 2.29 5.97
CA LEU A 61 17.47 1.90 6.11
C LEU A 61 17.82 0.57 5.43
N PRO A 62 17.01 -0.51 5.57
CA PRO A 62 17.30 -1.76 4.85
C PRO A 62 17.27 -1.57 3.34
N GLY A 63 16.29 -0.81 2.82
CA GLY A 63 16.17 -0.55 1.40
C GLY A 63 17.31 0.34 0.86
N LEU A 64 17.74 1.34 1.62
CA LEU A 64 18.84 2.24 1.26
C LEU A 64 20.16 1.46 1.13
N LYS A 65 20.45 0.56 2.07
CA LYS A 65 21.61 -0.36 1.99
C LYS A 65 21.49 -1.32 0.80
N LYS A 66 20.31 -1.92 0.60
CA LYS A 66 20.06 -2.85 -0.51
C LYS A 66 20.27 -2.21 -1.88
N LEU A 67 20.00 -0.91 -1.99
CA LEU A 67 20.21 -0.12 -3.21
C LEU A 67 21.65 0.42 -3.34
N GLY A 68 22.55 0.15 -2.37
CA GLY A 68 23.93 0.61 -2.38
C GLY A 68 24.10 2.12 -2.18
N LEU A 69 23.14 2.78 -1.52
CA LEU A 69 23.10 4.24 -1.37
C LEU A 69 23.72 4.72 -0.05
N ASP A 70 24.16 3.82 0.83
CA ASP A 70 24.59 4.11 2.21
C ASP A 70 25.96 4.78 2.32
N LYS A 71 26.63 4.99 1.19
CA LYS A 71 27.91 5.72 1.08
C LYS A 71 27.77 7.09 0.42
N LEU A 72 26.56 7.45 -0.03
CA LEU A 72 26.32 8.75 -0.66
C LEU A 72 26.09 9.84 0.40
N PRO A 73 26.33 11.11 0.06
CA PRO A 73 25.88 12.23 0.88
C PRO A 73 24.39 12.10 1.21
N HIS A 74 23.98 12.41 2.44
CA HIS A 74 22.65 12.01 2.92
C HIS A 74 21.48 12.68 2.16
N ALA A 75 21.64 13.91 1.69
CA ALA A 75 20.64 14.55 0.84
C ALA A 75 20.44 13.78 -0.47
N VAL A 76 21.55 13.42 -1.12
CA VAL A 76 21.60 12.63 -2.34
C VAL A 76 21.04 11.22 -2.12
N ALA A 77 21.48 10.53 -1.05
CA ALA A 77 21.03 9.19 -0.70
C ALA A 77 19.50 9.14 -0.50
N CYS A 78 18.93 10.14 0.19
CA CYS A 78 17.50 10.22 0.42
C CYS A 78 16.71 10.42 -0.89
N ALA A 79 17.15 11.34 -1.74
CA ALA A 79 16.47 11.62 -2.99
C ALA A 79 16.58 10.43 -3.98
N GLN A 80 17.76 9.82 -4.09
CA GLN A 80 17.95 8.62 -4.91
C GLN A 80 17.18 7.41 -4.38
N TYR A 81 17.09 7.23 -3.06
CA TYR A 81 16.28 6.16 -2.47
C TYR A 81 14.84 6.28 -2.93
N HIS A 82 14.25 7.49 -2.83
CA HIS A 82 12.87 7.71 -3.24
C HIS A 82 12.67 7.53 -4.74
N TYR A 83 13.63 7.92 -5.56
CA TYR A 83 13.55 7.68 -7.00
C TYR A 83 13.60 6.18 -7.34
N LEU A 84 14.59 5.44 -6.84
CA LEU A 84 14.81 4.03 -7.19
C LEU A 84 13.79 3.08 -6.53
N SER A 85 13.47 3.29 -5.25
CA SER A 85 12.55 2.38 -4.54
C SER A 85 11.11 2.46 -5.05
N ASN A 86 10.67 3.64 -5.49
CA ASN A 86 9.32 3.85 -6.01
C ASN A 86 9.13 3.35 -7.44
N GLN A 87 10.20 3.31 -8.25
CA GLN A 87 10.16 2.66 -9.58
C GLN A 87 9.73 1.19 -9.49
N VAL A 88 10.14 0.50 -8.42
CA VAL A 88 9.78 -0.90 -8.17
C VAL A 88 8.26 -1.06 -7.96
N GLY A 89 7.59 -0.03 -7.42
CA GLY A 89 6.14 0.03 -7.25
C GLY A 89 5.38 0.67 -8.42
N GLY A 90 6.04 0.94 -9.54
CA GLY A 90 5.42 1.62 -10.69
C GLY A 90 5.08 3.09 -10.47
N VAL A 91 5.62 3.71 -9.40
CA VAL A 91 5.35 5.10 -9.04
C VAL A 91 6.29 6.02 -9.81
N LYS A 92 5.73 7.04 -10.48
CA LYS A 92 6.52 8.05 -11.18
C LYS A 92 7.25 8.95 -10.19
N VAL A 93 8.58 8.98 -10.30
CA VAL A 93 9.45 9.84 -9.52
C VAL A 93 10.56 10.37 -10.41
N GLU A 94 10.94 11.62 -10.20
CA GLU A 94 12.07 12.28 -10.80
C GLU A 94 13.08 12.65 -9.71
N TYR A 95 14.36 12.58 -10.06
CA TYR A 95 15.48 12.93 -9.19
C TYR A 95 16.38 13.96 -9.88
N VAL A 96 16.74 15.02 -9.16
CA VAL A 96 17.69 16.01 -9.65
C VAL A 96 18.74 16.27 -8.57
N HIS A 97 20.00 15.99 -8.93
CA HIS A 97 21.16 16.37 -8.13
C HIS A 97 21.42 17.88 -8.27
N GLU A 98 21.49 18.61 -7.15
CA GLU A 98 21.95 20.01 -7.15
C GLU A 98 23.36 20.09 -6.55
N SER A 99 23.57 19.49 -5.37
CA SER A 99 24.87 19.35 -4.70
C SER A 99 24.86 18.17 -3.74
N ASP A 100 26.01 17.83 -3.16
CA ASP A 100 26.10 16.81 -2.10
C ASP A 100 25.22 17.11 -0.88
N SER A 101 24.98 18.40 -0.61
CA SER A 101 24.13 18.87 0.48
C SER A 101 22.70 19.18 0.07
N LYS A 102 22.34 19.10 -1.23
CA LYS A 102 20.97 19.38 -1.71
C LYS A 102 20.58 18.54 -2.93
N ALA A 103 19.49 17.81 -2.82
CA ALA A 103 18.97 16.99 -3.92
C ALA A 103 17.44 16.98 -3.94
N TRP A 104 16.88 17.06 -5.15
CA TRP A 104 15.46 17.19 -5.39
C TRP A 104 14.80 15.84 -5.67
N VAL A 105 13.53 15.76 -5.28
CA VAL A 105 12.61 14.70 -5.67
C VAL A 105 11.29 15.32 -6.13
N ARG A 106 10.75 14.81 -7.23
CA ARG A 106 9.45 15.22 -7.75
C ARG A 106 8.61 14.00 -8.08
N TYR A 107 7.36 13.99 -7.63
CA TYR A 107 6.35 13.01 -7.94
C TYR A 107 5.36 13.64 -8.93
N PRO A 108 5.60 13.53 -10.26
CA PRO A 108 4.72 14.11 -11.26
C PRO A 108 3.35 13.41 -11.28
N PRO A 109 2.30 14.08 -11.81
CA PRO A 109 1.04 13.42 -12.10
C PRO A 109 1.18 12.25 -13.11
N PRO A 110 0.31 11.23 -13.03
CA PRO A 110 -0.68 10.99 -11.99
C PRO A 110 -0.02 10.55 -10.66
N ARG A 111 -0.61 10.95 -9.54
CA ARG A 111 -0.12 10.55 -8.21
C ARG A 111 -0.63 9.16 -7.86
N TRP A 112 0.28 8.20 -7.71
CA TRP A 112 -0.09 6.81 -7.42
C TRP A 112 -1.01 6.70 -6.19
N ILE A 113 -0.63 7.28 -5.04
CA ILE A 113 -1.46 7.18 -3.83
C ILE A 113 -2.81 7.93 -3.90
N TRP A 114 -2.96 8.90 -4.81
CA TRP A 114 -4.17 9.71 -5.00
C TRP A 114 -4.78 9.39 -6.36
N SER A 115 -5.22 8.14 -6.55
CA SER A 115 -5.53 7.62 -7.89
C SER A 115 -6.73 8.34 -8.54
N GLY A 116 -6.54 8.78 -9.79
CA GLY A 116 -7.62 9.34 -10.61
C GLY A 116 -8.32 10.54 -9.97
N THR A 117 -9.65 10.54 -10.03
CA THR A 117 -10.50 11.62 -9.51
C THR A 117 -10.50 11.72 -7.98
N ALA A 118 -9.98 10.71 -7.27
CA ALA A 118 -9.84 10.73 -5.83
C ALA A 118 -9.00 11.92 -5.34
N ILE A 119 -8.03 12.36 -6.15
CA ILE A 119 -7.14 13.47 -5.80
C ILE A 119 -7.89 14.76 -5.44
N CYS A 120 -9.06 15.00 -6.04
CA CYS A 120 -9.91 16.17 -5.77
C CYS A 120 -10.46 16.19 -4.34
N GLY A 121 -10.55 15.03 -3.69
CA GLY A 121 -11.06 14.89 -2.32
C GLY A 121 -9.97 14.84 -1.25
N ILE A 122 -8.69 14.95 -1.61
CA ILE A 122 -7.57 14.83 -0.66
C ILE A 122 -7.19 16.20 -0.08
N PRO A 123 -7.37 16.44 1.22
CA PRO A 123 -6.95 17.70 1.85
C PRO A 123 -5.43 17.88 1.83
N SER A 124 -4.97 19.13 1.73
CA SER A 124 -3.54 19.48 1.74
C SER A 124 -2.79 18.87 2.93
N GLU A 125 -3.40 18.89 4.12
CA GLU A 125 -2.78 18.36 5.33
C GLU A 125 -2.59 16.85 5.33
N VAL A 126 -3.41 16.09 4.60
CA VAL A 126 -3.23 14.65 4.41
C VAL A 126 -2.00 14.39 3.52
N SER A 127 -1.82 15.18 2.46
CA SER A 127 -0.60 15.14 1.64
C SER A 127 0.64 15.54 2.46
N ARG A 128 0.55 16.58 3.29
CA ARG A 128 1.65 17.00 4.18
C ARG A 128 1.99 15.93 5.23
N ALA A 129 1.00 15.18 5.71
CA ALA A 129 1.21 14.13 6.70
C ALA A 129 2.12 12.99 6.18
N MET A 130 2.04 12.66 4.89
CA MET A 130 2.97 11.73 4.24
C MET A 130 4.41 12.22 4.35
N LEU A 131 4.65 13.50 4.00
CA LEU A 131 5.98 14.12 4.08
C LEU A 131 6.51 14.13 5.52
N ARG A 132 5.63 14.47 6.48
CA ARG A 132 5.93 14.47 7.91
C ARG A 132 6.24 13.07 8.44
N GLY A 133 5.52 12.04 7.96
CA GLY A 133 5.70 10.65 8.36
C GLY A 133 6.98 10.04 7.80
N TRP A 134 7.33 10.40 6.56
CA TRP A 134 8.47 9.83 5.86
C TRP A 134 9.65 10.81 5.74
N HIS A 135 9.55 11.77 4.80
CA HIS A 135 10.66 12.62 4.37
C HIS A 135 11.33 13.37 5.52
N ALA A 136 10.55 13.95 6.42
CA ALA A 136 11.02 14.74 7.57
C ALA A 136 11.89 13.92 8.56
N ASN A 137 11.79 12.59 8.56
CA ASN A 137 12.49 11.76 9.53
C ASN A 137 13.78 11.12 8.99
N ASN A 138 14.08 11.30 7.70
CA ASN A 138 15.20 10.60 7.08
C ASN A 138 16.55 11.00 7.67
N GLY A 139 16.77 12.30 7.95
CA GLY A 139 18.01 12.78 8.56
C GLY A 139 18.30 12.10 9.89
N VAL A 140 17.33 12.11 10.81
CA VAL A 140 17.45 11.48 12.13
C VAL A 140 17.73 9.98 12.02
N VAL A 141 17.04 9.29 11.11
CA VAL A 141 17.21 7.85 10.93
C VAL A 141 18.59 7.51 10.34
N LEU A 142 19.20 8.43 9.58
CA LEU A 142 20.59 8.32 9.09
C LEU A 142 21.64 8.81 10.09
N GLY A 143 21.25 9.27 11.28
CA GLY A 143 22.17 9.87 12.25
C GLY A 143 22.67 11.26 11.84
N ASN A 144 21.98 11.96 10.95
CA ASN A 144 22.27 13.34 10.54
C ASN A 144 21.08 14.27 10.87
N PRO A 145 21.05 14.87 12.07
CA PRO A 145 19.97 15.76 12.50
C PRO A 145 19.97 17.12 11.78
N ARG A 146 20.98 17.40 10.93
CA ARG A 146 21.05 18.61 10.11
C ARG A 146 20.32 18.47 8.77
N LEU A 147 19.85 17.27 8.44
CA LEU A 147 19.14 17.00 7.19
C LEU A 147 17.62 17.11 7.38
N GLY A 148 16.98 17.89 6.52
CA GLY A 148 15.53 18.06 6.46
C GLY A 148 14.99 18.02 5.02
N PHE A 149 13.68 18.16 4.88
CA PHE A 149 12.98 18.19 3.60
C PHE A 149 12.20 19.49 3.45
N VAL A 150 12.32 20.13 2.29
CA VAL A 150 11.56 21.33 1.93
C VAL A 150 10.59 20.97 0.81
N CYS A 151 9.30 21.13 1.06
CA CYS A 151 8.24 20.94 0.07
C CYS A 151 7.98 22.26 -0.67
N THR A 152 7.99 22.23 -1.99
CA THR A 152 7.83 23.41 -2.85
C THR A 152 6.49 23.42 -3.60
N GLY A 153 5.86 22.26 -3.78
CA GLY A 153 4.54 22.15 -4.40
C GLY A 153 3.85 20.83 -4.10
N GLN A 154 2.52 20.82 -4.14
CA GLN A 154 1.66 19.64 -3.93
C GLN A 154 0.61 19.51 -5.02
N THR A 155 0.46 18.31 -5.58
CA THR A 155 -0.56 18.06 -6.60
C THR A 155 -1.99 18.32 -6.13
N VAL A 156 -2.27 18.06 -4.84
CA VAL A 156 -3.59 18.28 -4.24
C VAL A 156 -3.96 19.77 -4.13
N ASP A 157 -2.96 20.66 -4.19
CA ASP A 157 -3.15 22.11 -4.19
C ASP A 157 -3.14 22.68 -5.63
N GLY A 158 -3.18 21.82 -6.65
CA GLY A 158 -3.22 22.20 -8.07
C GLY A 158 -1.86 22.41 -8.73
N GLN A 159 -0.74 22.15 -8.04
CA GLN A 159 0.58 22.23 -8.65
C GLN A 159 0.90 20.99 -9.52
N PRO A 160 1.80 21.10 -10.52
CA PRO A 160 2.09 20.01 -11.46
C PRO A 160 2.96 18.89 -10.87
N GLY A 161 2.73 18.50 -9.61
CA GLY A 161 3.47 17.46 -8.90
C GLY A 161 3.55 17.71 -7.39
N LEU A 162 3.89 16.67 -6.64
CA LEU A 162 4.48 16.88 -5.31
C LEU A 162 5.99 17.05 -5.52
N GLU A 163 6.53 18.16 -5.07
CA GLU A 163 7.90 18.57 -5.35
C GLU A 163 8.59 19.03 -4.06
N GLY A 164 9.86 18.71 -3.93
CA GLY A 164 10.69 19.22 -2.85
C GLY A 164 12.12 18.74 -2.93
N TYR A 165 12.91 19.13 -1.95
CA TYR A 165 14.31 18.74 -1.86
C TYR A 165 14.73 18.38 -0.44
N TYR A 166 15.68 17.47 -0.36
CA TYR A 166 16.48 17.27 0.83
C TYR A 166 17.58 18.31 0.86
N LYS A 167 17.80 18.90 2.03
CA LYS A 167 18.90 19.83 2.27
C LYS A 167 19.58 19.50 3.60
N GLU A 168 20.90 19.58 3.61
CA GLU A 168 21.71 19.55 4.83
C GLU A 168 22.08 20.98 5.22
N TRP A 169 21.78 21.35 6.46
CA TRP A 169 22.10 22.65 7.05
C TRP A 169 23.44 22.62 7.80
N ASP A 170 23.94 23.80 8.13
CA ASP A 170 25.15 24.01 8.94
C ASP A 170 24.92 23.72 10.43
N ARG A 171 23.66 23.67 10.86
CA ARG A 171 23.23 23.36 12.24
C ARG A 171 22.25 22.19 12.28
N GLU A 172 22.06 21.65 13.48
CA GLU A 172 21.00 20.67 13.74
C GLU A 172 19.61 21.31 13.65
N LEU A 173 18.64 20.51 13.21
CA LEU A 173 17.24 20.91 13.06
C LEU A 173 16.41 20.41 14.24
N ALA A 174 15.63 21.30 14.85
CA ALA A 174 14.56 20.92 15.77
C ALA A 174 13.48 20.10 15.03
N PRO A 175 12.68 19.26 15.74
CA PRO A 175 11.66 18.41 15.11
C PRO A 175 10.74 19.12 14.10
N GLU A 176 10.30 20.33 14.43
CA GLU A 176 9.44 21.20 13.64
C GLU A 176 10.13 21.81 12.42
N GLU A 177 11.47 21.84 12.40
CA GLU A 177 12.27 22.42 11.30
C GLU A 177 12.61 21.38 10.22
N ARG A 178 12.35 20.09 10.47
CA ARG A 178 12.70 18.99 9.56
C ARG A 178 11.82 18.92 8.33
N LEU A 179 10.62 19.50 8.38
CA LEU A 179 9.73 19.68 7.24
C LEU A 179 9.42 21.16 7.09
N GLN A 180 9.88 21.76 6.01
CA GLN A 180 9.62 23.16 5.69
C GLN A 180 8.82 23.25 4.39
N PHE A 181 8.21 24.40 4.16
CA PHE A 181 7.45 24.70 2.94
C PHE A 181 8.00 25.97 2.33
N SER A 182 8.38 25.91 1.05
CA SER A 182 8.89 27.05 0.29
C SER A 182 8.15 27.15 -1.05
N PRO A 183 6.88 27.60 -1.03
CA PRO A 183 6.10 27.73 -2.25
C PRO A 183 6.74 28.77 -3.18
N GLY A 184 6.80 28.45 -4.47
CA GLY A 184 7.36 29.34 -5.50
C GLY A 184 8.75 28.94 -5.99
N GLU A 185 9.49 28.16 -5.20
CA GLU A 185 10.65 27.43 -5.72
C GLU A 185 10.20 26.31 -6.66
N ARG A 186 11.06 25.93 -7.62
CA ARG A 186 10.77 24.89 -8.61
C ARG A 186 11.96 23.95 -8.75
N CYS A 187 11.68 22.66 -8.88
CA CYS A 187 12.70 21.67 -9.21
C CYS A 187 13.29 22.00 -10.58
N PRO A 188 14.63 21.94 -10.74
CA PRO A 188 15.24 22.06 -12.05
C PRO A 188 14.76 20.95 -13.01
N PRO A 189 14.90 21.13 -14.34
CA PRO A 189 14.45 20.14 -15.31
C PRO A 189 15.08 18.75 -15.09
N PHE A 190 14.24 17.72 -15.06
CA PHE A 190 14.68 16.33 -14.92
C PHE A 190 15.39 15.82 -16.18
N ARG A 191 16.48 15.07 -15.99
CA ARG A 191 17.30 14.48 -17.04
C ARG A 191 17.47 12.97 -16.80
N ALA A 192 16.66 12.18 -17.49
CA ALA A 192 16.63 10.71 -17.35
C ALA A 192 17.96 10.02 -17.73
N ASP A 193 18.76 10.64 -18.61
CA ASP A 193 20.10 10.17 -18.99
C ASP A 193 21.13 10.30 -17.85
N ARG A 194 20.89 11.18 -16.87
CA ARG A 194 21.76 11.43 -15.72
C ARG A 194 21.27 10.81 -14.42
N ALA A 195 20.06 10.28 -14.41
CA ALA A 195 19.47 9.66 -13.23
C ALA A 195 20.14 8.30 -12.95
N PRO A 196 20.28 7.90 -11.67
CA PRO A 196 20.72 6.55 -11.34
C PRO A 196 19.74 5.54 -11.95
N ARG A 197 20.19 4.31 -12.21
CA ARG A 197 19.33 3.25 -12.75
C ARG A 197 19.43 2.03 -11.85
N LEU A 198 18.31 1.36 -11.64
CA LEU A 198 18.35 -0.01 -11.17
C LEU A 198 19.10 -0.84 -12.22
N PRO A 199 19.87 -1.87 -11.81
CA PRO A 199 20.46 -2.80 -12.77
C PRO A 199 19.38 -3.31 -13.72
N GLU A 200 19.68 -3.29 -15.02
CA GLU A 200 18.78 -3.85 -16.03
C GLU A 200 18.54 -5.31 -15.67
N ASN A 201 17.30 -5.63 -15.32
CA ASN A 201 16.90 -6.98 -15.06
C ASN A 201 15.69 -7.28 -15.96
N THR A 202 15.85 -8.22 -16.88
CA THR A 202 14.75 -8.84 -17.62
C THR A 202 14.00 -9.78 -16.67
N TRP A 203 13.20 -9.20 -15.76
CA TRP A 203 12.32 -10.01 -14.91
C TRP A 203 11.17 -10.57 -15.75
N PRO A 204 10.83 -11.86 -15.60
CA PRO A 204 9.58 -12.38 -16.14
C PRO A 204 8.40 -11.56 -15.62
N GLU A 205 7.37 -11.39 -16.44
CA GLU A 205 6.15 -10.62 -16.13
C GLU A 205 5.57 -10.99 -14.76
N GLU A 206 5.52 -12.27 -14.44
CA GLU A 206 5.04 -12.78 -13.14
C GLU A 206 5.82 -12.21 -11.95
N ARG A 207 7.14 -12.09 -12.08
CA ARG A 207 7.99 -11.53 -11.03
C ARG A 207 7.74 -10.03 -10.88
N LEU A 208 7.55 -9.31 -11.99
CA LEU A 208 7.18 -7.89 -11.95
C LEU A 208 5.83 -7.68 -11.26
N GLN A 209 4.80 -8.44 -11.67
CA GLN A 209 3.46 -8.32 -11.08
C GLN A 209 3.43 -8.71 -9.60
N LYS A 210 4.20 -9.73 -9.21
CA LYS A 210 4.37 -10.08 -7.79
C LYS A 210 4.94 -8.93 -6.97
N VAL A 211 5.86 -8.16 -7.54
CA VAL A 211 6.51 -7.04 -6.88
C VAL A 211 5.57 -5.83 -6.77
N LEU A 212 4.83 -5.50 -7.83
CA LEU A 212 3.79 -4.46 -7.79
C LEU A 212 2.71 -4.80 -6.75
N ARG A 213 2.24 -6.05 -6.74
CA ARG A 213 1.32 -6.56 -5.73
C ARG A 213 1.88 -6.43 -4.30
N ASN A 214 3.13 -6.83 -4.06
CA ASN A 214 3.76 -6.66 -2.75
C ASN A 214 3.79 -5.20 -2.30
N TYR A 215 4.09 -4.29 -3.23
CA TYR A 215 4.13 -2.87 -2.97
C TYR A 215 2.75 -2.36 -2.53
N ALA A 216 1.66 -2.74 -3.22
CA ALA A 216 0.29 -2.39 -2.81
C ALA A 216 -0.12 -3.03 -1.47
N MET A 217 0.21 -4.30 -1.25
CA MET A 217 -0.09 -5.02 -0.01
C MET A 217 0.54 -4.34 1.21
N GLU A 218 1.79 -3.89 1.11
CA GLU A 218 2.51 -3.23 2.22
C GLU A 218 1.78 -2.00 2.76
N TYR A 219 1.06 -1.27 1.90
CA TYR A 219 0.22 -0.16 2.32
C TYR A 219 -0.98 -0.65 3.14
N VAL A 220 -1.68 -1.69 2.72
CA VAL A 220 -2.82 -2.25 3.46
C VAL A 220 -2.39 -2.87 4.79
N THR A 221 -1.25 -3.58 4.81
CA THR A 221 -0.60 -4.09 6.05
C THR A 221 -0.31 -2.96 7.05
N SER A 222 -0.15 -1.74 6.58
CA SER A 222 0.13 -0.57 7.41
C SER A 222 -1.14 0.20 7.77
N ILE A 223 -1.88 0.69 6.77
CA ILE A 223 -2.93 1.69 6.99
C ILE A 223 -4.14 1.15 7.76
N VAL A 224 -4.56 -0.10 7.53
CA VAL A 224 -5.75 -0.65 8.21
C VAL A 224 -5.52 -0.77 9.73
N PRO A 225 -4.41 -1.38 10.21
CA PRO A 225 -4.08 -1.33 11.62
C PRO A 225 -3.91 0.08 12.19
N GLU A 226 -3.32 1.02 11.43
CA GLU A 226 -3.15 2.40 11.92
C GLU A 226 -4.46 3.18 11.99
N THR A 227 -5.41 2.94 11.08
CA THR A 227 -6.78 3.45 11.18
C THR A 227 -7.42 2.98 12.47
N ILE A 228 -7.42 1.68 12.76
CA ILE A 228 -8.01 1.11 13.98
C ILE A 228 -7.31 1.62 15.23
N ARG A 229 -5.98 1.78 15.21
CA ARG A 229 -5.24 2.30 16.37
C ARG A 229 -5.52 3.79 16.64
N VAL A 230 -5.76 4.59 15.60
CA VAL A 230 -6.02 6.03 15.74
C VAL A 230 -7.48 6.31 16.12
N LEU A 231 -8.42 5.61 15.49
CA LEU A 231 -9.85 5.86 15.69
C LEU A 231 -10.50 4.91 16.71
N GLY A 232 -9.79 3.87 17.14
CA GLY A 232 -10.33 2.80 17.99
C GLY A 232 -10.97 1.66 17.17
N PRO A 233 -11.18 0.48 17.79
CA PRO A 233 -11.71 -0.70 17.09
C PRO A 233 -13.09 -0.52 16.49
N GLU A 234 -13.98 0.22 17.16
CA GLU A 234 -15.36 0.41 16.70
C GLU A 234 -15.42 1.35 15.49
N GLU A 235 -15.06 2.62 15.67
CA GLU A 235 -15.13 3.61 14.59
C GLU A 235 -14.11 3.33 13.48
N GLY A 236 -12.87 3.00 13.84
CA GLY A 236 -11.81 2.68 12.89
C GLY A 236 -12.13 1.40 12.09
N GLY A 237 -12.67 0.38 12.74
CA GLY A 237 -13.13 -0.84 12.10
C GLY A 237 -14.31 -0.56 11.16
N HIS A 238 -15.29 0.24 11.60
CA HIS A 238 -16.44 0.63 10.78
C HIS A 238 -16.02 1.38 9.51
N LEU A 239 -15.18 2.42 9.62
CA LEU A 239 -14.76 3.21 8.45
C LEU A 239 -13.84 2.42 7.51
N ALA A 240 -12.92 1.62 8.06
CA ALA A 240 -12.08 0.74 7.25
C ALA A 240 -12.91 -0.31 6.50
N GLY A 241 -13.83 -0.98 7.21
CA GLY A 241 -14.74 -1.97 6.63
C GLY A 241 -15.69 -1.37 5.59
N ALA A 242 -16.25 -0.18 5.84
CA ALA A 242 -17.11 0.51 4.87
C ALA A 242 -16.35 0.85 3.58
N ALA A 243 -15.12 1.34 3.69
CA ALA A 243 -14.27 1.62 2.53
C ALA A 243 -13.93 0.33 1.77
N ALA A 244 -13.56 -0.74 2.49
CA ALA A 244 -13.31 -2.06 1.94
C ALA A 244 -14.53 -2.60 1.16
N ARG A 245 -15.72 -2.57 1.75
CA ARG A 245 -16.95 -3.05 1.09
C ARG A 245 -17.23 -2.30 -0.21
N LEU A 246 -17.15 -0.97 -0.19
CA LEU A 246 -17.36 -0.16 -1.40
C LEU A 246 -16.32 -0.48 -2.48
N VAL A 247 -15.04 -0.56 -2.11
CA VAL A 247 -13.97 -0.89 -3.06
C VAL A 247 -14.13 -2.31 -3.61
N GLY A 248 -14.47 -3.28 -2.77
CA GLY A 248 -14.74 -4.65 -3.20
C GLY A 248 -15.85 -4.73 -4.25
N MET A 249 -16.95 -3.99 -4.03
CA MET A 249 -18.04 -3.90 -5.02
C MET A 249 -17.57 -3.22 -6.32
N HIS A 250 -16.91 -2.07 -6.22
CA HIS A 250 -16.59 -1.24 -7.37
C HIS A 250 -15.41 -1.73 -8.21
N THR A 251 -14.58 -2.62 -7.68
CA THR A 251 -13.45 -3.22 -8.43
C THR A 251 -13.79 -4.61 -8.97
N PHE A 252 -14.94 -5.19 -8.63
CA PHE A 252 -15.22 -6.59 -8.91
C PHE A 252 -15.22 -6.93 -10.41
N ASP A 253 -15.84 -6.10 -11.26
CA ASP A 253 -15.89 -6.36 -12.70
C ASP A 253 -14.49 -6.33 -13.34
N ASP A 254 -13.65 -5.36 -12.95
CA ASP A 254 -12.26 -5.26 -13.40
C ASP A 254 -11.45 -6.48 -12.93
N VAL A 255 -11.64 -6.89 -11.68
CA VAL A 255 -11.02 -8.09 -11.11
C VAL A 255 -11.48 -9.34 -11.83
N ALA A 256 -12.78 -9.49 -12.10
CA ALA A 256 -13.33 -10.61 -12.84
C ALA A 256 -12.71 -10.67 -14.24
N ALA A 257 -12.61 -9.55 -14.95
CA ALA A 257 -11.97 -9.46 -16.26
C ALA A 257 -10.48 -9.86 -16.20
N LEU A 258 -9.73 -9.36 -15.21
CA LEU A 258 -8.32 -9.72 -15.01
C LEU A 258 -8.14 -11.23 -14.76
N LEU A 259 -9.09 -11.86 -14.07
CA LEU A 259 -9.10 -13.31 -13.83
C LEU A 259 -9.61 -14.12 -15.04
N GLY A 260 -10.07 -13.49 -16.12
CA GLY A 260 -10.63 -14.19 -17.29
C GLY A 260 -12.09 -14.62 -17.12
N GLY A 261 -12.83 -13.96 -16.22
CA GLY A 261 -14.23 -14.19 -15.90
C GLY A 261 -14.45 -14.89 -14.56
N VAL A 262 -15.65 -14.74 -14.02
CA VAL A 262 -16.13 -15.44 -12.81
C VAL A 262 -17.47 -16.09 -13.14
N GLU A 263 -17.57 -17.40 -12.92
CA GLU A 263 -18.82 -18.15 -13.13
C GLU A 263 -19.90 -17.68 -12.14
N ALA A 264 -21.17 -17.74 -12.53
CA ALA A 264 -22.28 -17.31 -11.67
C ALA A 264 -22.42 -18.19 -10.41
N GLY A 265 -23.04 -17.61 -9.36
CA GLY A 265 -23.36 -18.31 -8.12
C GLY A 265 -22.18 -18.51 -7.16
N ALA A 266 -22.45 -19.14 -6.02
CA ALA A 266 -21.51 -19.29 -4.90
C ALA A 266 -20.23 -20.04 -5.28
N ALA A 267 -20.33 -21.12 -6.07
CA ALA A 267 -19.16 -21.89 -6.49
C ALA A 267 -18.19 -21.08 -7.36
N GLY A 268 -18.72 -20.28 -8.29
CA GLY A 268 -17.91 -19.43 -9.15
C GLY A 268 -17.21 -18.32 -8.38
N PHE A 269 -17.92 -17.64 -7.47
CA PHE A 269 -17.30 -16.65 -6.58
C PHE A 269 -16.23 -17.28 -5.68
N ALA A 270 -16.51 -18.42 -5.04
CA ALA A 270 -15.56 -19.11 -4.17
C ALA A 270 -14.29 -19.54 -4.91
N LYS A 271 -14.40 -19.94 -6.19
CA LYS A 271 -13.25 -20.22 -7.07
C LYS A 271 -12.41 -18.97 -7.34
N ALA A 272 -13.04 -17.83 -7.61
CA ALA A 272 -12.34 -16.55 -7.77
C ALA A 272 -11.68 -16.10 -6.46
N PHE A 273 -12.38 -16.19 -5.33
CA PHE A 273 -11.87 -15.85 -4.01
C PHE A 273 -10.65 -16.72 -3.63
N ALA A 274 -10.72 -18.04 -3.81
CA ALA A 274 -9.58 -18.94 -3.56
C ALA A 274 -8.37 -18.61 -4.46
N ARG A 275 -8.60 -18.23 -5.71
CA ARG A 275 -7.55 -17.79 -6.64
C ARG A 275 -6.91 -16.46 -6.19
N LEU A 276 -7.70 -15.48 -5.75
CA LEU A 276 -7.21 -14.22 -5.20
C LEU A 276 -6.41 -14.42 -3.91
N ALA A 277 -6.88 -15.29 -3.01
CA ALA A 277 -6.15 -15.65 -1.80
C ALA A 277 -4.78 -16.27 -2.16
N ARG A 278 -4.71 -17.22 -3.10
CA ARG A 278 -3.43 -17.74 -3.60
C ARG A 278 -2.56 -16.68 -4.28
N GLY A 279 -3.17 -15.72 -4.96
CA GLY A 279 -2.48 -14.55 -5.53
C GLY A 279 -1.81 -13.65 -4.47
N GLN A 280 -2.33 -13.64 -3.25
CA GLN A 280 -1.70 -13.00 -2.09
C GLN A 280 -0.56 -13.82 -1.50
N ASP A 281 -0.26 -15.00 -2.06
CA ASP A 281 0.59 -16.05 -1.49
C ASP A 281 -0.02 -16.74 -0.24
N ASP A 282 -1.35 -16.83 -0.15
CA ASP A 282 -2.04 -17.64 0.88
C ASP A 282 -2.33 -19.09 0.43
N ASP A 283 -2.43 -20.02 1.38
CA ASP A 283 -2.60 -21.46 1.18
C ASP A 283 -4.06 -21.91 0.96
N ALA A 284 -4.88 -21.07 0.33
CA ALA A 284 -6.33 -21.28 0.25
C ALA A 284 -6.73 -22.58 -0.47
N GLU A 285 -7.68 -23.31 0.12
CA GLU A 285 -8.29 -24.56 -0.35
C GLU A 285 -9.80 -24.34 -0.56
N LEU A 286 -10.33 -24.84 -1.68
CA LEU A 286 -11.74 -24.72 -2.06
C LEU A 286 -12.42 -26.08 -1.94
N GLN A 287 -13.61 -26.11 -1.36
CA GLN A 287 -14.53 -27.25 -1.34
C GLN A 287 -15.90 -26.80 -1.83
N VAL A 288 -16.54 -27.58 -2.70
CA VAL A 288 -17.87 -27.28 -3.25
C VAL A 288 -18.81 -28.43 -2.94
N GLU A 289 -19.92 -28.13 -2.29
CA GLU A 289 -20.94 -29.09 -1.86
C GLU A 289 -22.33 -28.58 -2.25
N GLY A 290 -22.90 -29.15 -3.31
CA GLY A 290 -24.20 -28.73 -3.83
C GLY A 290 -24.21 -27.25 -4.24
N SER A 291 -25.09 -26.46 -3.63
CA SER A 291 -25.19 -25.01 -3.86
C SER A 291 -24.29 -24.17 -2.96
N THR A 292 -23.53 -24.80 -2.05
CA THR A 292 -22.65 -24.11 -1.11
C THR A 292 -21.18 -24.33 -1.48
N ALA A 293 -20.36 -23.33 -1.25
CA ALA A 293 -18.92 -23.43 -1.43
C ALA A 293 -18.20 -22.91 -0.19
N THR A 294 -17.12 -23.58 0.18
CA THR A 294 -16.31 -23.24 1.36
C THR A 294 -14.88 -23.00 0.92
N VAL A 295 -14.28 -21.92 1.39
CA VAL A 295 -12.84 -21.68 1.24
C VAL A 295 -12.19 -21.66 2.60
N ARG A 296 -11.09 -22.39 2.74
CA ARG A 296 -10.30 -22.52 3.97
C ARG A 296 -8.87 -22.06 3.68
N GLN A 297 -8.26 -21.29 4.58
CA GLN A 297 -6.83 -20.99 4.52
C GLN A 297 -6.23 -20.98 5.93
N THR A 298 -4.98 -21.42 6.09
CA THR A 298 -4.26 -21.35 7.36
C THR A 298 -3.27 -20.21 7.39
N SER A 299 -2.83 -19.66 6.27
CA SER A 299 -1.95 -18.48 6.22
C SER A 299 -2.75 -17.17 6.21
N TRP A 300 -2.06 -16.06 6.50
CA TRP A 300 -2.56 -14.71 6.20
C TRP A 300 -1.39 -13.80 5.83
N ARG A 301 -0.90 -13.92 4.58
CA ARG A 301 0.34 -13.29 4.12
C ARG A 301 0.33 -11.78 4.32
N LEU A 302 -0.83 -11.14 4.12
CA LEU A 302 -1.02 -9.70 4.31
C LEU A 302 -0.62 -9.23 5.71
N MET A 303 -0.87 -10.04 6.74
CA MET A 303 -0.64 -9.69 8.15
C MET A 303 0.40 -10.58 8.84
N ALA A 304 1.16 -11.39 8.09
CA ALA A 304 2.09 -12.37 8.65
C ALA A 304 3.23 -11.77 9.51
N GLU A 305 3.64 -10.53 9.23
CA GLU A 305 4.66 -9.79 9.98
C GLU A 305 4.07 -8.94 11.12
N ARG A 306 2.79 -9.16 11.47
CA ARG A 306 2.05 -8.34 12.45
C ARG A 306 1.55 -9.19 13.60
N GLU A 307 2.09 -8.90 14.79
CA GLU A 307 1.64 -9.49 16.04
C GLU A 307 0.57 -8.62 16.72
N ALA A 308 -0.24 -9.23 17.58
CA ALA A 308 -1.22 -8.55 18.43
C ALA A 308 -2.16 -7.58 17.69
N LEU A 309 -2.67 -7.99 16.53
CA LEU A 309 -3.66 -7.21 15.78
C LEU A 309 -5.03 -7.22 16.49
N SER A 310 -5.71 -6.08 16.47
CA SER A 310 -7.13 -6.03 16.84
C SER A 310 -7.95 -6.91 15.88
N PRO A 311 -8.93 -7.70 16.36
CA PRO A 311 -9.83 -8.47 15.49
C PRO A 311 -10.57 -7.62 14.45
N ALA A 312 -10.76 -6.32 14.73
CA ALA A 312 -11.36 -5.37 13.81
C ALA A 312 -10.54 -5.22 12.50
N VAL A 313 -9.25 -5.56 12.49
CA VAL A 313 -8.41 -5.55 11.28
C VAL A 313 -8.89 -6.62 10.31
N PHE A 314 -9.16 -7.83 10.80
CA PHE A 314 -9.73 -8.89 9.97
C PHE A 314 -11.13 -8.51 9.52
N ASP A 315 -11.97 -8.01 10.44
CA ASP A 315 -13.35 -7.66 10.11
C ASP A 315 -13.39 -6.61 8.99
N ALA A 316 -12.60 -5.54 9.11
CA ALA A 316 -12.50 -4.50 8.08
C ALA A 316 -11.92 -5.00 6.75
N TRP A 317 -10.89 -5.85 6.79
CA TRP A 317 -10.31 -6.42 5.56
C TRP A 317 -11.29 -7.38 4.86
N ASN A 318 -12.01 -8.20 5.64
CA ASN A 318 -12.97 -9.16 5.11
C ASN A 318 -14.11 -8.51 4.32
N GLU A 319 -14.44 -7.26 4.65
CA GLU A 319 -15.44 -6.48 3.93
C GLU A 319 -15.10 -6.25 2.45
N LEU A 320 -13.82 -6.33 2.03
CA LEU A 320 -13.45 -6.35 0.60
C LEU A 320 -14.14 -7.50 -0.13
N TRP A 321 -14.14 -8.68 0.49
CA TRP A 321 -14.67 -9.90 -0.10
C TRP A 321 -16.19 -9.94 0.00
N VAL A 322 -16.76 -9.41 1.07
CA VAL A 322 -18.22 -9.20 1.18
C VAL A 322 -18.71 -8.25 0.08
N GLY A 323 -18.00 -7.14 -0.15
CA GLY A 323 -18.31 -6.21 -1.23
C GLY A 323 -18.23 -6.88 -2.61
N ALA A 324 -17.13 -7.58 -2.89
CA ALA A 324 -16.96 -8.31 -4.14
C ALA A 324 -18.08 -9.35 -4.37
N ALA A 325 -18.48 -10.08 -3.33
CA ALA A 325 -19.58 -11.05 -3.40
C ALA A 325 -20.92 -10.38 -3.74
N LEU A 326 -21.21 -9.21 -3.17
CA LEU A 326 -22.43 -8.46 -3.44
C LEU A 326 -22.50 -7.89 -4.87
N ALA A 327 -21.35 -7.54 -5.46
CA ALA A 327 -21.28 -7.14 -6.86
C ALA A 327 -21.47 -8.34 -7.81
N HIS A 328 -20.93 -9.51 -7.43
CA HIS A 328 -21.14 -10.76 -8.18
C HIS A 328 -22.60 -11.21 -8.17
N ASP A 329 -23.22 -11.21 -7.00
CA ASP A 329 -24.64 -11.50 -6.80
C ASP A 329 -25.15 -10.78 -5.54
N ARG A 330 -26.10 -9.86 -5.72
CA ARG A 330 -26.67 -9.04 -4.64
C ARG A 330 -27.32 -9.84 -3.51
N PHE A 331 -27.61 -11.12 -3.72
CA PHE A 331 -28.19 -12.01 -2.72
C PHE A 331 -27.17 -12.95 -2.06
N MET A 332 -25.92 -12.94 -2.51
CA MET A 332 -24.87 -13.80 -1.98
C MET A 332 -24.60 -13.50 -0.51
N ARG A 333 -24.44 -14.57 0.27
CA ARG A 333 -24.02 -14.52 1.67
C ARG A 333 -22.57 -14.97 1.79
N VAL A 334 -21.79 -14.19 2.52
CA VAL A 334 -20.42 -14.53 2.93
C VAL A 334 -20.42 -14.71 4.44
N GLU A 335 -20.33 -15.95 4.89
CA GLU A 335 -20.27 -16.29 6.32
C GLU A 335 -18.85 -16.71 6.70
N VAL A 336 -18.26 -16.07 7.71
CA VAL A 336 -16.97 -16.50 8.26
C VAL A 336 -17.21 -17.46 9.40
N THR A 337 -16.97 -18.76 9.17
CA THR A 337 -17.28 -19.83 10.13
C THR A 337 -16.11 -20.19 11.05
N GLN A 338 -14.88 -19.80 10.71
CA GLN A 338 -13.69 -19.98 11.56
C GLN A 338 -12.74 -18.77 11.48
N ARG A 339 -12.13 -18.42 12.62
CA ARG A 339 -11.34 -17.21 12.87
C ARG A 339 -10.06 -17.51 13.64
N ARG A 340 -8.91 -17.52 12.95
CA ARG A 340 -7.61 -17.79 13.60
C ARG A 340 -7.23 -16.76 14.66
N ASP A 341 -7.57 -15.50 14.45
CA ASP A 341 -7.37 -14.43 15.43
C ASP A 341 -8.23 -14.60 16.70
N ARG A 342 -9.20 -15.52 16.68
CA ARG A 342 -10.05 -15.89 17.83
C ARG A 342 -9.75 -17.29 18.37
N GLY A 343 -8.69 -17.94 17.88
CA GLY A 343 -8.21 -19.23 18.39
C GLY A 343 -8.60 -20.45 17.53
N ASP A 344 -9.34 -20.26 16.43
CA ASP A 344 -9.67 -21.37 15.53
C ASP A 344 -8.44 -21.84 14.71
N PRO A 345 -8.43 -23.09 14.21
CA PRO A 345 -7.27 -23.62 13.49
C PRO A 345 -7.05 -22.98 12.11
N CYS A 346 -8.08 -22.44 11.48
CA CYS A 346 -7.98 -21.80 10.17
C CYS A 346 -8.94 -20.60 10.03
N TRP A 347 -8.80 -19.88 8.93
CA TRP A 347 -9.85 -19.00 8.44
C TRP A 347 -10.74 -19.81 7.52
N GLN A 348 -12.05 -19.66 7.66
CA GLN A 348 -13.00 -20.38 6.80
C GLN A 348 -14.18 -19.48 6.43
N TRP A 349 -14.46 -19.43 5.14
CA TRP A 349 -15.61 -18.74 4.56
C TRP A 349 -16.55 -19.75 3.94
N LYS A 350 -17.85 -19.55 4.14
CA LYS A 350 -18.92 -20.25 3.45
C LYS A 350 -19.67 -19.24 2.57
N PHE A 351 -19.89 -19.62 1.32
CA PHE A 351 -20.59 -18.86 0.30
C PHE A 351 -21.89 -19.59 -0.06
N GLY A 352 -23.00 -18.85 -0.14
CA GLY A 352 -24.32 -19.41 -0.46
C GLY A 352 -25.38 -18.37 -0.75
#